data_AF-A0A967G8C0-F1
#
_entry.id   AF-A0A967G8C0-F1
#
_cell.length_a   1.000
_cell.length_b   1.000
_cell.length_c   1.000
_cell.angle_alpha   90.00
_cell.angle_beta   90.00
_cell.angle_gamma   90.00
#
_symmetry.space_group_name_H-M   'P 1'
#
loop_
_entity.id
_entity.type
_entity.pdbx_description
1 polymer ?
#
loop_
_entity_poly.entity_id
_entity_poly.type
_entity_poly.pdbx_seq_one_letter_code
_entity_poly.pdbx_strand_id
1 'polypeptide(L)' 'ANAIKFTEQGEIVVHVSLEQKNADNSVLHFAVSDTGIGIPVDQQSRLFDEFIQVESSNTSPYG' A
#
# COMPACT_ATOMS: atom_id res chain seq x y z
N ALA A 1 -7.04 -2.08 2.64
CA ALA A 1 -6.32 -0.92 2.09
C ALA A 1 -5.31 -0.44 3.13
N ASN A 2 -4.00 -0.43 2.83
CA ASN A 2 -2.95 -0.23 3.83
C ASN A 2 -2.84 1.24 4.28
N ALA A 3 -2.75 2.19 3.35
CA ALA A 3 -2.63 3.62 3.68
C ALA A 3 -3.75 4.11 4.64
N ILE A 4 -5.00 3.73 4.38
CA ILE A 4 -6.16 4.07 5.23
C ILE A 4 -6.05 3.42 6.61
N LYS A 5 -5.55 2.18 6.67
CA LYS A 5 -5.41 1.42 7.91
C LYS A 5 -4.31 1.99 8.82
N PHE A 6 -3.25 2.56 8.25
CA PHE A 6 -2.04 2.96 8.99
C PHE A 6 -1.83 4.47 9.11
N THR A 7 -2.75 5.28 8.57
CA THR A 7 -2.72 6.76 8.67
C THR A 7 -3.96 7.25 9.41
N GLU A 8 -3.84 7.41 10.73
CA GLU A 8 -4.94 7.92 11.57
C GLU A 8 -5.13 9.45 11.41
N GLN A 9 -4.03 10.18 11.31
CA GLN A 9 -4.00 11.62 11.07
C GLN A 9 -2.90 11.95 10.05
N GLY A 10 -3.17 12.88 9.16
CA GLY A 10 -2.25 13.27 8.08
C GLY A 10 -2.93 13.19 6.72
N GLU A 11 -2.16 12.80 5.69
CA GLU A 11 -2.64 12.76 4.32
C GLU A 11 -2.38 11.42 3.64
N ILE A 12 -3.27 11.10 2.69
CA ILE A 12 -3.12 10.00 1.75
C ILE A 12 -3.30 10.60 0.36
N VAL A 13 -2.28 10.48 -0.48
CA VAL A 13 -2.26 11.01 -1.85
C VAL A 13 -2.22 9.86 -2.83
N VAL A 14 -3.16 9.87 -3.78
CA VAL A 14 -3.14 8.96 -4.93
C VAL A 14 -2.67 9.75 -6.15
N HIS A 15 -1.56 9.33 -6.72
CA HIS A 15 -1.01 9.91 -7.93
C HIS A 15 -1.21 8.95 -9.11
N VAL A 16 -1.66 9.50 -10.23
CA VAL A 16 -1.82 8.75 -11.48
C VAL A 16 -1.05 9.48 -12.57
N SER A 17 -0.19 8.74 -13.27
CA SER A 17 0.60 9.29 -14.38
C SER A 17 0.61 8.35 -15.56
N LEU A 18 0.71 8.91 -16.76
CA LEU A 18 0.94 8.11 -17.97
C LEU A 18 2.42 7.74 -18.02
N GLU A 19 2.71 6.46 -17.86
CA GLU A 19 4.08 5.93 -17.94
C GLU A 19 4.47 5.65 -19.38
N GLN A 20 3.56 5.06 -20.16
CA GLN A 20 3.81 4.76 -21.56
C GLN A 20 2.51 4.80 -22.37
N LYS A 21 2.60 5.19 -23.64
CA LYS A 21 1.49 5.14 -24.59
C LYS A 21 1.99 4.62 -25.93
N ASN A 22 1.30 3.62 -26.46
CA ASN A 22 1.47 3.16 -27.83
C ASN A 22 0.13 3.28 -28.58
N ALA A 23 0.06 2.76 -29.81
CA ALA A 23 -1.11 2.93 -30.68
C ALA A 23 -2.40 2.36 -30.06
N ASP A 24 -2.28 1.24 -29.33
CA ASP A 24 -3.43 0.46 -28.87
C ASP A 24 -3.60 0.48 -27.35
N ASN A 25 -2.55 0.82 -26.60
CA ASN A 25 -2.50 0.71 -25.15
C ASN A 25 -1.86 1.92 -24.47
N SER A 26 -2.22 2.12 -23.22
CA SER A 26 -1.59 3.07 -22.31
C SER A 26 -1.27 2.37 -21.00
N VAL A 27 -0.05 2.56 -20.50
CA VAL A 27 0.39 2.13 -19.19
C VAL A 27 0.25 3.32 -18.25
N LEU A 28 -0.61 3.17 -17.25
CA LEU A 28 -0.77 4.15 -16.19
C LEU A 28 -0.03 3.67 -14.95
N HIS A 29 0.82 4.54 -14.41
CA HIS A 29 1.46 4.33 -13.13
C HIS A 29 0.59 4.92 -12.03
N PHE A 30 0.18 4.07 -11.08
CA PHE A 30 -0.54 4.45 -9.88
C PHE A 30 0.42 4.38 -8.69
N ALA A 31 0.51 5.48 -7.94
CA ALA A 31 1.26 5.55 -6.70
C ALA A 31 0.35 6.01 -5.56
N VAL A 32 0.53 5.43 -4.38
CA VAL A 32 -0.13 5.86 -3.16
C VAL A 32 0.97 6.26 -2.17
N SER A 33 0.87 7.46 -1.61
CA SER A 33 1.75 7.96 -0.56
C SER A 33 0.91 8.32 0.65
N ASP A 34 1.38 7.95 1.83
CA ASP A 34 0.73 8.28 3.10
C ASP A 34 1.76 8.73 4.14
N THR A 35 1.28 9.39 5.20
CA THR A 35 2.09 9.87 6.32
C THR A 35 1.95 9.01 7.57
N GLY A 36 1.51 7.76 7.42
CA GLY A 36 1.31 6.82 8.52
C GLY A 36 2.62 6.35 9.15
N ILE A 37 2.53 5.35 10.02
CA ILE A 37 3.67 4.81 10.78
C ILE A 37 4.81 4.24 9.90
N GLY A 38 4.57 4.05 8.60
CA GLY A 38 5.52 3.49 7.66
C GLY A 38 5.79 2.00 7.88
N ILE A 39 6.77 1.47 7.15
CA ILE A 39 7.21 0.08 7.26
C ILE A 39 8.69 0.07 7.68
N PRO A 40 9.05 -0.57 8.80
CA PRO A 40 10.44 -0.74 9.22
C PRO A 40 11.30 -1.35 8.11
N VAL A 41 12.53 -0.84 7.93
CA VAL A 41 13.41 -1.21 6.80
C VAL A 41 13.68 -2.71 6.73
N ASP A 42 13.83 -3.36 7.88
CA ASP A 42 14.03 -4.81 8.02
C ASP A 42 12.81 -5.63 7.61
N GLN A 43 11.61 -5.03 7.56
CA GLN A 43 10.37 -5.68 7.15
C GLN A 43 9.97 -5.38 5.69
N GLN A 44 10.58 -4.38 5.05
CA GLN A 44 10.23 -3.99 3.67
C GLN A 44 10.47 -5.11 2.66
N SER A 45 11.49 -5.94 2.85
CA SER A 45 11.80 -7.08 1.97
C SER A 45 10.68 -8.12 1.91
N ARG A 46 9.79 -8.14 2.91
CA ARG A 46 8.72 -9.12 3.07
C ARG A 46 7.35 -8.62 2.65
N LEU A 47 7.26 -7.38 2.14
CA LEU A 47 5.98 -6.74 1.80
C LEU A 47 5.19 -7.48 0.71
N PHE A 48 5.91 -8.19 -0.16
CA PHE A 48 5.34 -8.92 -1.29
C PHE A 48 5.42 -10.45 -1.09
N ASP A 49 5.79 -10.89 0.11
CA ASP A 49 5.69 -12.30 0.49
C ASP A 49 4.21 -12.71 0.60
N GLU A 50 3.96 -14.00 0.46
CA GLU A 50 2.61 -14.56 0.58
C GLU A 50 2.02 -14.28 1.98
N PHE A 51 0.85 -13.64 2.02
CA PHE A 51 0.17 -13.33 3.26
C PHE A 51 -0.57 -14.56 3.79
N ILE A 52 -0.10 -15.12 4.90
CA ILE A 52 -0.80 -16.21 5.59
C ILE A 52 -1.54 -15.64 6.79
N GLN A 53 -2.86 -15.53 6.65
CA GLN A 53 -3.75 -15.19 7.76
C GLN A 53 -4.05 -16.47 8.56
N VAL A 54 -3.42 -16.62 9.72
CA VAL A 54 -3.76 -17.71 10.66
C VAL A 54 -5.05 -17.33 11.39
N GLU A 55 -6.05 -18.21 11.38
CA GLU A 55 -7.40 -17.89 11.84
C GLU A 55 -7.47 -17.35 13.29
N SER A 56 -8.19 -16.23 13.38
CA SER A 56 -8.96 -15.66 14.49
C SER A 56 -8.66 -16.11 15.93
N SER A 57 -7.82 -15.34 16.62
CA SER A 57 -8.18 -14.92 17.97
C SER A 57 -7.67 -13.50 18.26
N ASN A 58 -8.63 -12.60 18.42
CA ASN A 58 -8.55 -11.24 18.96
C ASN A 58 -7.90 -10.14 18.10
N THR A 59 -8.81 -9.36 17.51
CA THR A 59 -8.78 -7.92 17.21
C THR A 59 -7.47 -7.20 17.52
N SER A 60 -6.66 -7.01 16.49
CA SER A 60 -5.77 -5.85 16.43
C SER A 60 -6.53 -4.73 15.71
N PRO A 61 -6.42 -3.45 16.14
CA PRO A 61 -6.97 -2.32 15.38
C PRO A 61 -6.40 -2.23 13.96
N TYR A 62 -5.27 -2.93 13.73
CA TYR A 62 -4.62 -3.06 12.44
C TYR A 62 -4.49 -4.54 12.02
N GLY A 63 -5.42 -5.40 12.43
CA GLY A 63 -5.53 -6.80 11.97
C GLY A 63 -6.43 -6.90 10.77
#